data_AF-A0A2T0GWH1-F1
#
_entry.id   AF-A0A2T0GWH1-F1
#
_cell.length_a   1.000
_cell.length_b   1.000
_cell.length_c   1.000
_cell.angle_alpha   90.00
_cell.angle_beta   90.00
_cell.angle_gamma   90.00
#
_symmetry.space_group_name_H-M   'P 1'
#
loop_
_entity.id
_entity.type
_entity.pdbx_description
1 polymer ?
#
loop_
_entity_poly.entity_id
_entity_poly.type
_entity_poly.pdbx_seq_one_letter_code
_entity_poly.pdbx_strand_id
1 'polypeptide(L)'
;MRVVAGLLAVAFLGGGCGDSDRPGPDPTRSTETAEDSAGGAEGTNEQTQPVVLGDLDPPRDARELGAPFDPCDSGLWQAVPERVRPPEPGEDEPVVLSPQDNEGTPQGLTCKFANHQTSAEGTDGVLRVYVSWGRTLRPLESPERTTFGSGTPGAIKRSRAVFRRDSEGNPTATAPKCAAEAELSEGEAAVSVLNPAFPDVAPCDVARAVMDRVVESSS
;
A
#
# COMPACT_ATOMS: atom_id res chain seq x y z
N MET A 1 -17.83 39.30 29.35
CA MET A 1 -19.02 38.42 29.51
C MET A 1 -18.53 37.00 29.75
N ARG A 2 -19.32 36.21 30.48
CA ARG A 2 -18.89 35.12 31.37
C ARG A 2 -18.39 33.85 30.66
N VAL A 3 -17.40 33.26 31.34
CA VAL A 3 -16.85 31.89 31.30
C VAL A 3 -17.94 30.81 31.38
N VAL A 4 -17.79 29.70 30.65
CA VAL A 4 -18.14 28.35 31.15
C VAL A 4 -17.12 27.34 30.61
N ALA A 5 -16.29 26.82 31.53
CA ALA A 5 -15.50 25.62 31.36
C ALA A 5 -16.36 24.40 31.74
N GLY A 6 -16.38 23.37 30.91
CA GLY A 6 -17.08 22.11 31.17
C GLY A 6 -16.09 20.95 31.14
N LEU A 7 -15.61 20.57 32.32
CA LEU A 7 -14.76 19.41 32.57
C LEU A 7 -15.69 18.19 32.76
N LEU A 8 -15.56 17.15 31.94
CA LEU A 8 -16.25 15.88 32.17
C LEU A 8 -15.23 14.74 32.11
N ALA A 9 -14.83 14.30 33.29
CA ALA A 9 -14.03 13.09 33.49
C ALA A 9 -14.98 11.89 33.59
N VAL A 10 -14.75 10.87 32.76
CA VAL A 10 -15.35 9.54 32.96
C VAL A 10 -14.21 8.54 33.05
N ALA A 11 -13.96 8.07 34.27
CA ALA A 11 -13.13 6.92 34.54
C ALA A 11 -14.01 5.66 34.51
N PHE A 12 -13.67 4.70 33.65
CA PHE A 12 -14.14 3.32 33.81
C PHE A 12 -12.94 2.40 34.04
N LEU A 13 -12.92 1.85 35.25
CA LEU A 13 -12.10 0.75 35.70
C LEU A 13 -12.77 -0.57 35.27
N GLY A 14 -11.97 -1.47 34.71
CA GLY A 14 -12.31 -2.89 34.49
C GLY A 14 -11.20 -3.52 33.65
N GLY A 15 -10.32 -4.39 34.15
CA GLY A 15 -10.48 -5.36 35.23
C GLY A 15 -10.91 -6.70 34.64
N GLY A 16 -10.00 -7.41 33.97
CA GLY A 16 -10.27 -8.71 33.38
C GLY A 16 -8.99 -9.44 33.00
N CYS A 17 -8.37 -10.12 33.97
CA CYS A 17 -7.35 -11.14 33.71
C CYS A 17 -8.07 -12.42 33.27
N GLY A 18 -7.93 -12.80 32.00
CA GLY A 18 -8.36 -14.07 31.46
C GLY A 18 -7.15 -14.94 31.18
N ASP A 19 -6.75 -15.72 32.18
CA ASP A 19 -5.81 -16.83 32.07
C ASP A 19 -6.47 -17.97 31.28
N SER A 20 -5.80 -18.48 30.26
CA SER A 20 -6.23 -19.70 29.56
C SER A 20 -5.00 -20.46 29.10
N ASP A 21 -4.49 -21.22 30.06
CA ASP A 21 -3.76 -22.47 29.86
C ASP A 21 -4.27 -23.23 28.62
N ARG A 22 -3.39 -23.44 27.64
CA ARG A 22 -3.53 -24.53 26.68
C ARG A 22 -2.32 -25.45 26.79
N PRO A 23 -2.52 -26.73 27.17
CA PRO A 23 -1.44 -27.71 27.22
C PRO A 23 -0.94 -28.05 25.81
N GLY A 24 0.38 -28.23 25.72
CA GLY A 24 1.09 -28.55 24.48
C GLY A 24 0.83 -29.98 23.98
N PRO A 25 1.09 -30.24 22.69
CA PRO A 25 1.01 -31.59 22.13
C PRO A 25 2.25 -32.43 22.49
N ASP A 26 2.00 -33.63 23.01
CA ASP A 26 2.98 -34.71 23.17
C ASP A 26 3.55 -35.15 21.80
N PRO A 27 4.86 -35.50 21.72
CA PRO A 27 5.46 -36.06 20.52
C PRO A 27 5.51 -37.59 20.63
N THR A 28 4.71 -38.35 19.87
CA THR A 28 4.97 -39.80 19.75
C THR A 28 4.47 -40.40 18.43
N ARG A 29 5.46 -40.73 17.58
CA ARG A 29 5.67 -42.00 16.87
C ARG A 29 4.91 -42.30 15.57
N SER A 30 5.72 -42.43 14.52
CA SER A 30 5.45 -43.02 13.21
C SER A 30 4.93 -44.45 13.27
N THR A 31 4.00 -44.77 12.36
CA THR A 31 3.92 -46.10 11.73
C THR A 31 3.52 -45.93 10.27
N GLU A 32 4.34 -46.49 9.38
CA GLU A 32 4.10 -46.65 7.95
C GLU A 32 2.85 -47.47 7.67
N THR A 33 2.13 -47.13 6.60
CA THR A 33 1.46 -48.12 5.74
C THR A 33 1.50 -47.58 4.32
N ALA A 34 2.27 -48.26 3.47
CA ALA A 34 2.25 -48.09 2.03
C ALA A 34 1.01 -48.81 1.49
N GLU A 35 0.17 -48.10 0.75
CA GLU A 35 -0.72 -48.72 -0.23
C GLU A 35 -0.64 -47.97 -1.56
N ASP A 36 -0.27 -48.80 -2.52
CA ASP A 36 -0.14 -48.62 -3.95
C ASP A 36 -1.45 -48.11 -4.57
N SER A 37 -1.39 -47.01 -5.31
CA SER A 37 -2.45 -46.62 -6.24
C SER A 37 -1.85 -45.80 -7.38
N ALA A 38 -1.47 -46.55 -8.41
CA ALA A 38 -1.24 -46.06 -9.75
C ALA A 38 -2.49 -45.33 -10.28
N GLY A 39 -2.43 -44.00 -10.28
CA GLY A 39 -3.37 -43.12 -10.96
C GLY A 39 -2.58 -42.03 -11.67
N GLY A 40 -2.37 -42.20 -12.97
CA GLY A 40 -1.68 -41.23 -13.81
C GLY A 40 -2.46 -39.91 -13.85
N ALA A 41 -1.90 -38.89 -13.21
CA ALA A 41 -2.18 -37.50 -13.51
C ALA A 41 -0.92 -36.92 -14.13
N GLU A 42 -1.03 -36.45 -15.37
CA GLU A 42 -0.05 -35.58 -16.01
C GLU A 42 0.07 -34.30 -15.17
N GLY A 43 0.92 -34.36 -14.14
CA GLY A 43 1.40 -33.20 -13.43
C GLY A 43 2.30 -32.45 -14.39
N THR A 44 1.79 -31.35 -14.94
CA THR A 44 2.65 -30.31 -15.50
C THR A 44 3.66 -29.94 -14.45
N ASN A 45 4.91 -30.38 -14.64
CA ASN A 45 6.07 -29.90 -13.89
C ASN A 45 6.14 -28.39 -14.16
N GLU A 46 5.50 -27.58 -13.31
CA GLU A 46 5.85 -26.18 -13.16
C GLU A 46 7.32 -26.17 -12.79
N GLN A 47 8.17 -25.90 -13.79
CA GLN A 47 9.58 -25.66 -13.57
C GLN A 47 9.69 -24.42 -12.71
N THR A 48 9.81 -24.62 -11.40
CA THR A 48 10.22 -23.58 -10.45
C THR A 48 11.54 -23.05 -10.96
N GLN A 49 11.52 -21.88 -11.60
CA GLN A 49 12.75 -21.27 -12.07
C GLN A 49 13.67 -21.05 -10.86
N PRO A 50 14.96 -21.43 -10.96
CA PRO A 50 15.88 -21.27 -9.85
C PRO A 50 15.98 -19.79 -9.48
N VAL A 51 15.64 -19.48 -8.22
CA VAL A 51 15.84 -18.15 -7.64
C VAL A 51 17.34 -17.91 -7.54
N VAL A 52 17.86 -16.98 -8.33
CA VAL A 52 19.26 -16.57 -8.26
C VAL A 52 19.44 -15.80 -6.95
N LEU A 53 20.23 -16.36 -6.03
CA LEU A 53 20.44 -15.78 -4.69
C LEU A 53 21.04 -14.36 -4.71
N GLY A 54 21.61 -13.92 -5.83
CA GLY A 54 22.11 -12.55 -6.03
C GLY A 54 21.01 -11.51 -6.30
N ASP A 55 19.79 -11.92 -6.66
CA ASP A 55 18.64 -11.03 -6.90
C ASP A 55 17.80 -10.80 -5.63
N LEU A 56 18.31 -11.22 -4.46
CA LEU A 56 17.62 -11.10 -3.17
C LEU A 56 17.90 -9.78 -2.43
N ASP A 57 18.94 -9.05 -2.81
CA ASP A 57 19.21 -7.73 -2.27
C ASP A 57 18.43 -6.71 -3.07
N PRO A 58 17.32 -6.14 -2.53
CA PRO A 58 16.64 -5.08 -3.23
C PRO A 58 17.60 -3.90 -3.46
N PRO A 59 17.42 -3.18 -4.57
CA PRO A 59 18.14 -1.93 -4.80
C PRO A 59 17.98 -1.02 -3.58
N ARG A 60 19.09 -0.44 -3.12
CA ARG A 60 19.09 0.36 -1.88
C ARG A 60 18.37 1.68 -2.05
N ASP A 61 18.46 2.25 -3.26
CA ASP A 61 17.83 3.51 -3.59
C ASP A 61 17.41 3.57 -5.08
N ALA A 62 16.61 4.58 -5.40
CA ALA A 62 16.06 4.77 -6.74
C ALA A 62 17.14 5.10 -7.79
N ARG A 63 18.24 5.73 -7.37
CA ARG A 63 19.32 6.15 -8.27
C ARG A 63 20.12 4.96 -8.77
N GLU A 64 20.34 3.94 -7.95
CA GLU A 64 20.97 2.69 -8.35
C GLU A 64 20.22 2.02 -9.52
N LEU A 65 18.92 2.27 -9.65
CA LEU A 65 18.09 1.74 -10.73
C LEU A 65 18.00 2.65 -11.98
N GLY A 66 18.51 3.88 -11.88
CA GLY A 66 18.33 4.92 -12.88
C GLY A 66 16.93 5.54 -12.85
N ALA A 67 16.30 5.65 -11.68
CA ALA A 67 15.02 6.34 -11.57
C ALA A 67 15.21 7.86 -11.76
N PRO A 68 14.30 8.53 -12.50
CA PRO A 68 14.36 9.98 -12.68
C PRO A 68 13.89 10.74 -11.42
N PHE A 69 13.34 10.05 -10.42
CA PHE A 69 12.97 10.61 -9.12
C PHE A 69 13.16 9.56 -8.02
N ASP A 70 13.21 9.99 -6.76
CA ASP A 70 13.21 9.09 -5.60
C ASP A 70 11.76 8.90 -5.06
N PRO A 71 11.17 7.70 -5.14
CA PRO A 71 9.85 7.40 -4.57
C PRO A 71 9.76 7.61 -3.05
N CYS A 72 10.89 7.65 -2.35
CA CYS A 72 10.97 7.92 -0.92
C CYS A 72 11.33 9.37 -0.58
N ASP A 73 11.36 10.27 -1.57
CA ASP A 73 11.61 11.68 -1.32
C ASP A 73 10.52 12.28 -0.41
N SER A 74 10.95 12.88 0.71
CA SER A 74 10.03 13.50 1.68
C SER A 74 9.22 14.67 1.09
N GLY A 75 9.67 15.28 0.00
CA GLY A 75 8.93 16.27 -0.76
C GLY A 75 7.68 15.71 -1.45
N LEU A 76 7.61 14.41 -1.70
CA LEU A 76 6.38 13.75 -2.16
C LEU A 76 5.31 13.72 -1.05
N TRP A 77 5.73 13.57 0.20
CA TRP A 77 4.81 13.67 1.35
C TRP A 77 4.26 15.09 1.52
N GLN A 78 5.06 16.11 1.17
CA GLN A 78 4.61 17.49 1.22
C GLN A 78 3.50 17.79 0.19
N ALA A 79 3.36 16.97 -0.86
CA ALA A 79 2.25 17.08 -1.82
C ALA A 79 0.92 16.53 -1.29
N VAL A 80 0.94 15.73 -0.22
CA VAL A 80 -0.27 15.25 0.46
C VAL A 80 -0.95 16.41 1.19
N PRO A 81 -2.30 16.53 1.17
CA PRO A 81 -3.01 17.60 1.85
C PRO A 81 -2.65 17.71 3.34
N GLU A 82 -2.40 18.94 3.80
CA GLU A 82 -1.90 19.19 5.17
C GLU A 82 -2.74 18.52 6.27
N ARG A 83 -4.06 18.53 6.12
CA ARG A 83 -5.02 17.93 7.07
C ARG A 83 -4.87 16.42 7.28
N VAL A 84 -4.16 15.71 6.40
CA VAL A 84 -3.90 14.26 6.54
C VAL A 84 -2.41 13.94 6.65
N ARG A 85 -1.55 14.95 6.81
CA ARG A 85 -0.15 14.74 7.17
C ARG A 85 -0.01 14.60 8.69
N PRO A 86 1.04 13.92 9.19
CA PRO A 86 1.41 13.95 10.61
C PRO A 86 1.68 15.41 11.03
N PRO A 87 1.27 15.81 12.25
CA PRO A 87 1.50 17.16 12.75
C PRO A 87 2.99 17.42 12.99
N GLU A 88 3.74 16.38 13.36
CA GLU A 88 5.17 16.44 13.62
C GLU A 88 5.95 15.78 12.47
N PRO A 89 6.89 16.49 11.82
CA PRO A 89 7.75 15.88 10.82
C PRO A 89 8.65 14.82 11.47
N GLY A 90 8.64 13.60 10.94
CA GLY A 90 9.55 12.52 11.34
C GLY A 90 8.91 11.33 12.08
N GLU A 91 7.66 11.42 12.53
CA GLU A 91 6.98 10.26 13.15
C GLU A 91 6.62 9.17 12.13
N ASP A 92 6.43 9.53 10.85
CA ASP A 92 6.08 8.62 9.76
C ASP A 92 6.99 8.84 8.55
N GLU A 93 8.29 8.56 8.71
CA GLU A 93 9.22 8.57 7.58
C GLU A 93 8.80 7.58 6.48
N PRO A 94 9.06 7.89 5.19
CA PRO A 94 8.75 7.00 4.09
C PRO A 94 9.55 5.70 4.23
N VAL A 95 8.85 4.56 4.17
CA VAL A 95 9.46 3.23 4.30
C VAL A 95 9.59 2.60 2.93
N VAL A 96 10.83 2.31 2.51
CA VAL A 96 11.09 1.45 1.34
C VAL A 96 10.51 0.07 1.61
N LEU A 97 9.65 -0.42 0.72
CA LEU A 97 9.10 -1.77 0.80
C LEU A 97 10.06 -2.78 0.17
N SER A 98 10.16 -3.95 0.78
CA SER A 98 10.87 -5.07 0.16
C SER A 98 10.14 -5.53 -1.11
N PRO A 99 10.82 -6.16 -2.08
CA PRO A 99 10.18 -6.71 -3.27
C PRO A 99 9.08 -7.73 -2.94
N GLN A 100 9.19 -8.41 -1.79
CA GLN A 100 8.21 -9.38 -1.31
C GLN A 100 6.93 -8.70 -0.79
N ASP A 101 7.08 -7.52 -0.19
CA ASP A 101 5.95 -6.68 0.25
C ASP A 101 5.39 -5.82 -0.89
N ASN A 102 6.01 -5.91 -2.07
CA ASN A 102 5.71 -5.11 -3.25
C ASN A 102 5.01 -5.95 -4.33
N GLU A 103 3.83 -6.49 -3.99
CA GLU A 103 3.06 -7.46 -4.80
C GLU A 103 2.75 -7.03 -6.25
N GLY A 104 3.05 -5.78 -6.64
CA GLY A 104 2.88 -5.27 -8.01
C GLY A 104 4.16 -4.78 -8.72
N THR A 105 5.31 -4.74 -8.04
CA THR A 105 6.54 -4.09 -8.57
C THR A 105 7.83 -4.86 -8.27
N PRO A 106 7.94 -6.14 -8.68
CA PRO A 106 9.11 -6.97 -8.35
C PRO A 106 10.44 -6.45 -8.93
N GLN A 107 10.40 -5.54 -9.91
CA GLN A 107 11.59 -4.94 -10.56
C GLN A 107 11.70 -3.43 -10.32
N GLY A 108 10.94 -2.91 -9.36
CA GLY A 108 10.86 -1.48 -9.06
C GLY A 108 11.14 -1.20 -7.59
N LEU A 109 11.12 0.09 -7.26
CA LEU A 109 11.18 0.58 -5.89
C LEU A 109 9.81 1.10 -5.50
N THR A 110 9.30 0.70 -4.33
CA THR A 110 8.07 1.24 -3.76
C THR A 110 8.36 1.81 -2.39
N CYS A 111 7.94 3.05 -2.17
CA CYS A 111 7.92 3.67 -0.87
C CYS A 111 6.51 3.75 -0.31
N LYS A 112 6.37 3.50 0.99
CA LYS A 112 5.12 3.64 1.73
C LYS A 112 5.23 4.81 2.69
N PHE A 113 4.32 5.75 2.53
CA PHE A 113 4.04 6.79 3.49
C PHE A 113 2.78 6.41 4.26
N ALA A 114 2.75 6.68 5.56
CA ALA A 114 1.60 6.41 6.41
C ALA A 114 1.26 7.62 7.27
N ASN A 115 0.00 7.72 7.67
CA ASN A 115 -0.40 8.54 8.82
C ASN A 115 -1.30 7.70 9.71
N HIS A 116 -0.81 7.44 10.92
CA HIS A 116 -1.45 6.58 11.91
C HIS A 116 -2.47 7.30 12.81
N GLN A 117 -2.72 8.59 12.57
CA GLN A 117 -3.68 9.34 13.36
C GLN A 117 -5.12 8.84 13.16
N THR A 118 -5.83 8.71 14.27
CA THR A 118 -7.28 8.64 14.29
C THR A 118 -7.83 9.97 13.80
N SER A 119 -8.81 9.96 12.89
CA SER A 119 -9.44 11.22 12.48
C SER A 119 -10.15 11.90 13.63
N ALA A 120 -10.43 13.20 13.46
CA ALA A 120 -11.22 14.00 14.41
C ALA A 120 -12.60 13.37 14.72
N GLU A 121 -13.10 12.51 13.82
CA GLU A 121 -14.38 11.80 13.96
C GLU A 121 -14.25 10.44 14.67
N GLY A 122 -13.06 10.06 15.14
CA GLY A 122 -12.83 8.80 15.84
C GLY A 122 -12.80 7.58 14.92
N THR A 123 -12.59 7.77 13.62
CA THR A 123 -12.46 6.64 12.69
C THR A 123 -11.08 6.02 12.83
N ASP A 124 -11.04 4.76 13.28
CA ASP A 124 -9.82 3.98 13.32
C ASP A 124 -9.39 3.62 11.89
N GLY A 125 -8.15 3.98 11.54
CA GLY A 125 -7.62 3.75 10.21
C GLY A 125 -6.22 4.31 10.06
N VAL A 126 -5.53 3.93 8.98
CA VAL A 126 -4.25 4.49 8.59
C VAL A 126 -4.36 4.94 7.14
N LEU A 127 -4.13 6.23 6.88
CA LEU A 127 -3.89 6.68 5.51
C LEU A 127 -2.58 6.06 5.04
N ARG A 128 -2.59 5.38 3.90
CA ARG A 128 -1.38 4.82 3.27
C ARG A 128 -1.25 5.36 1.87
N VAL A 129 -0.08 5.88 1.54
CA VAL A 129 0.30 6.29 0.18
C VAL A 129 1.48 5.44 -0.23
N TYR A 130 1.35 4.73 -1.33
CA TYR A 130 2.40 3.95 -1.94
C TYR A 130 2.84 4.67 -3.20
N VAL A 131 4.12 5.00 -3.30
CA VAL A 131 4.72 5.59 -4.50
C VAL A 131 5.70 4.57 -5.05
N SER A 132 5.51 4.19 -6.30
CA SER A 132 6.31 3.18 -6.98
C SER A 132 6.94 3.76 -8.23
N TRP A 133 8.16 3.33 -8.53
CA TRP A 133 8.78 3.50 -9.84
C TRP A 133 9.36 2.18 -10.33
N GLY A 134 9.34 1.96 -11.63
CA GLY A 134 10.02 0.87 -12.29
C GLY A 134 10.11 1.09 -13.79
N ARG A 135 11.01 0.36 -14.47
CA ARG A 135 11.13 0.42 -15.93
C ARG A 135 9.86 -0.06 -16.64
N THR A 136 9.21 -1.04 -16.04
CA THR A 136 7.90 -1.54 -16.42
C THR A 136 7.13 -1.82 -15.15
N LEU A 137 6.02 -1.13 -14.92
CA LEU A 137 5.09 -1.48 -13.87
C LEU A 137 4.11 -2.51 -14.45
N ARG A 138 3.77 -3.54 -13.67
CA ARG A 138 2.63 -4.38 -14.06
C ARG A 138 1.41 -3.47 -14.06
N PRO A 139 0.64 -3.40 -15.17
CA PRO A 139 -0.59 -2.63 -15.19
C PRO A 139 -1.44 -3.10 -14.00
N LEU A 140 -2.01 -2.16 -13.25
CA LEU A 140 -3.02 -2.53 -12.27
C LEU A 140 -4.17 -3.23 -13.02
N GLU A 141 -4.24 -4.56 -12.93
CA GLU A 141 -5.26 -5.35 -13.61
C GLU A 141 -6.62 -4.99 -13.03
N SER A 142 -7.36 -4.14 -13.74
CA SER A 142 -8.72 -3.78 -13.34
C SER A 142 -9.56 -3.32 -14.54
N PRO A 143 -10.83 -3.77 -14.62
CA PRO A 143 -11.62 -3.72 -15.86
C PRO A 143 -12.18 -2.34 -16.23
N GLU A 144 -12.06 -1.31 -15.41
CA GLU A 144 -12.59 0.03 -15.72
C GLU A 144 -11.49 1.08 -15.65
N ARG A 145 -11.45 1.97 -16.65
CA ARG A 145 -10.37 2.93 -16.91
C ARG A 145 -10.93 4.33 -16.96
N THR A 146 -10.33 5.26 -16.22
CA THR A 146 -10.52 6.70 -16.42
C THR A 146 -9.16 7.33 -16.72
N THR A 147 -9.04 7.89 -17.91
CA THR A 147 -7.87 8.64 -18.36
C THR A 147 -8.05 10.09 -17.93
N PHE A 148 -7.08 10.68 -17.23
CA PHE A 148 -7.10 12.11 -16.88
C PHE A 148 -5.99 12.82 -17.64
N GLY A 149 -6.36 13.59 -18.66
CA GLY A 149 -5.41 14.37 -19.45
C GLY A 149 -4.85 13.61 -20.65
N SER A 150 -4.64 14.35 -21.74
CA SER A 150 -4.17 13.84 -23.03
C SER A 150 -2.71 14.25 -23.27
N GLY A 151 -1.83 13.26 -23.47
CA GLY A 151 -0.86 13.30 -24.58
C GLY A 151 0.53 13.92 -24.39
N THR A 152 0.93 14.36 -23.20
CA THR A 152 2.30 14.86 -22.97
C THR A 152 3.11 13.86 -22.13
N PRO A 153 4.41 13.62 -22.39
CA PRO A 153 5.29 12.99 -21.40
C PRO A 153 5.14 13.69 -20.04
N GLY A 154 4.96 12.92 -18.96
CA GLY A 154 4.59 13.47 -17.65
C GLY A 154 3.08 13.69 -17.43
N ALA A 155 2.20 13.48 -18.42
CA ALA A 155 0.76 13.48 -18.14
C ALA A 155 0.35 12.20 -17.39
N ILE A 156 -0.52 12.33 -16.37
CA ILE A 156 -1.13 11.20 -15.67
C ILE A 156 -1.84 10.31 -16.70
N LYS A 157 -1.28 9.14 -16.99
CA LYS A 157 -1.86 8.22 -17.96
C LYS A 157 -3.18 7.65 -17.47
N ARG A 158 -3.25 7.33 -16.18
CA ARG A 158 -4.38 6.59 -15.60
C ARG A 158 -4.61 7.12 -14.19
N SER A 159 -5.86 7.37 -13.81
CA SER A 159 -6.21 7.37 -12.39
C SER A 159 -7.62 6.83 -12.15
N ARG A 160 -7.81 6.16 -11.02
CA ARG A 160 -9.08 5.50 -10.69
C ARG A 160 -9.29 5.37 -9.20
N ALA A 161 -10.49 5.71 -8.76
CA ALA A 161 -11.03 5.28 -7.47
C ALA A 161 -11.41 3.80 -7.56
N VAL A 162 -10.82 2.95 -6.72
CA VAL A 162 -11.17 1.55 -6.60
C VAL A 162 -11.99 1.38 -5.33
N PHE A 163 -13.26 1.04 -5.48
CA PHE A 163 -14.12 0.58 -4.40
C PHE A 163 -14.30 -0.93 -4.58
N ARG A 164 -13.96 -1.76 -3.58
CA ARG A 164 -14.32 -3.19 -3.67
C ARG A 164 -15.83 -3.29 -3.53
N ARG A 165 -16.45 -3.94 -4.50
CA ARG A 165 -17.85 -4.36 -4.43
C ARG A 165 -17.91 -5.78 -3.87
N ASP A 166 -18.94 -6.10 -3.11
CA ASP A 166 -19.20 -7.49 -2.70
C ASP A 166 -19.63 -8.32 -3.92
N SER A 167 -19.89 -9.61 -3.70
CA SER A 167 -20.41 -10.52 -4.72
C SER A 167 -21.76 -10.09 -5.32
N GLU A 168 -22.45 -9.15 -4.69
CA GLU A 168 -23.76 -8.62 -5.08
C GLU A 168 -23.64 -7.25 -5.78
N GLY A 169 -22.42 -6.72 -5.91
CA GLY A 169 -22.15 -5.44 -6.56
C GLY A 169 -22.32 -4.21 -5.66
N ASN A 170 -22.59 -4.40 -4.36
CA ASN A 170 -22.72 -3.30 -3.40
C ASN A 170 -21.33 -2.84 -2.95
N PRO A 171 -21.13 -1.53 -2.71
CA PRO A 171 -19.89 -1.03 -2.13
C PRO A 171 -19.67 -1.68 -0.75
N THR A 172 -18.59 -2.43 -0.59
CA THR A 172 -18.20 -2.92 0.74
C THR A 172 -17.66 -1.76 1.57
N ALA A 173 -17.74 -1.86 2.90
CA ALA A 173 -17.10 -0.93 3.84
C ALA A 173 -15.56 -0.97 3.80
N THR A 174 -14.94 -1.41 2.70
CA THR A 174 -13.50 -1.31 2.53
C THR A 174 -13.10 0.12 2.22
N ALA A 175 -12.01 0.54 2.87
CA ALA A 175 -11.49 1.89 2.82
C ALA A 175 -11.38 2.43 1.38
N PRO A 176 -11.82 3.68 1.11
CA PRO A 176 -11.63 4.33 -0.17
C PRO A 176 -10.19 4.19 -0.68
N LYS A 177 -10.01 3.67 -1.90
CA LYS A 177 -8.70 3.53 -2.56
C LYS A 177 -8.69 4.32 -3.85
N CYS A 178 -7.54 4.90 -4.20
CA CYS A 178 -7.29 5.41 -5.54
C CYS A 178 -5.90 5.02 -6.02
N ALA A 179 -5.75 4.83 -7.32
CA ALA A 179 -4.43 4.69 -7.92
C ALA A 179 -4.28 5.68 -9.08
N ALA A 180 -3.06 6.17 -9.30
CA ALA A 180 -2.65 6.97 -10.44
C ALA A 180 -1.36 6.38 -11.03
N GLU A 181 -1.18 6.47 -12.34
CA GLU A 181 0.02 6.03 -13.04
C GLU A 181 0.44 7.07 -14.09
N ALA A 182 1.74 7.25 -14.28
CA ALA A 182 2.32 8.12 -15.28
C ALA A 182 3.50 7.43 -15.98
N GLU A 183 3.66 7.68 -17.28
CA GLU A 183 4.88 7.32 -18.00
C GLU A 183 5.86 8.49 -17.93
N LEU A 184 7.10 8.15 -17.61
CA LEU A 184 8.22 9.06 -17.47
C LEU A 184 9.22 8.82 -18.62
N SER A 185 10.23 9.67 -18.72
CA SER A 185 11.33 9.49 -19.68
C SER A 185 12.07 8.17 -19.48
N GLU A 186 12.21 7.72 -18.22
CA GLU A 186 12.95 6.53 -17.82
C GLU A 186 12.04 5.55 -17.04
N GLY A 187 10.90 5.16 -17.61
CA GLY A 187 10.03 4.12 -17.05
C GLY A 187 8.65 4.64 -16.67
N GLU A 188 8.07 4.07 -15.61
CA GLU A 188 6.71 4.34 -15.18
C GLU A 188 6.68 4.60 -13.66
N ALA A 189 5.80 5.50 -13.25
CA ALA A 189 5.48 5.76 -11.86
C ALA A 189 4.04 5.36 -11.54
N ALA A 190 3.80 4.88 -10.33
CA ALA A 190 2.48 4.64 -9.80
C ALA A 190 2.33 5.23 -8.40
N VAL A 191 1.16 5.74 -8.09
CA VAL A 191 0.76 6.19 -6.76
C VAL A 191 -0.52 5.44 -6.39
N SER A 192 -0.54 4.75 -5.26
CA SER A 192 -1.74 4.11 -4.71
C SER A 192 -2.03 4.66 -3.32
N VAL A 193 -3.24 5.16 -3.11
CA VAL A 193 -3.70 5.74 -1.84
C VAL A 193 -4.83 4.89 -1.28
N LEU A 194 -4.73 4.54 0.00
CA LEU A 194 -5.77 3.90 0.79
C LEU A 194 -6.10 4.80 1.98
N ASN A 195 -7.34 5.27 2.10
CA ASN A 195 -7.71 6.24 3.13
C ASN A 195 -8.97 5.82 3.93
N PRO A 196 -8.83 4.92 4.91
CA PRO A 196 -9.88 4.64 5.89
C PRO A 196 -10.03 5.73 6.94
N ALA A 197 -8.94 6.47 7.23
CA ALA A 197 -8.86 7.34 8.40
C ALA A 197 -9.63 8.65 8.19
N PHE A 198 -9.50 9.29 7.02
CA PHE A 198 -9.98 10.65 6.78
C PHE A 198 -11.09 10.68 5.72
N PRO A 199 -12.37 10.48 6.08
CA PRO A 199 -13.47 10.33 5.12
C PRO A 199 -13.71 11.56 4.23
N ASP A 200 -13.41 12.76 4.72
CA ASP A 200 -13.51 14.02 3.97
C ASP A 200 -12.39 14.22 2.94
N VAL A 201 -11.44 13.29 2.87
CA VAL A 201 -10.30 13.35 1.96
C VAL A 201 -10.43 12.27 0.90
N ALA A 202 -10.83 12.69 -0.30
CA ALA A 202 -10.89 11.78 -1.43
C ALA A 202 -9.49 11.22 -1.75
N PRO A 203 -9.29 9.89 -1.73
CA PRO A 203 -7.99 9.28 -2.03
C PRO A 203 -7.43 9.68 -3.39
N CYS A 204 -8.29 9.97 -4.37
CA CYS A 204 -7.86 10.38 -5.70
C CYS A 204 -7.28 11.78 -5.76
N ASP A 205 -7.71 12.70 -4.89
CA ASP A 205 -7.11 14.02 -4.83
C ASP A 205 -5.69 13.93 -4.25
N VAL A 206 -5.49 13.05 -3.26
CA VAL A 206 -4.15 12.72 -2.73
C VAL A 206 -3.29 12.07 -3.81
N ALA A 207 -3.82 11.05 -4.52
CA ALA A 207 -3.08 10.33 -5.55
C ALA A 207 -2.65 11.27 -6.70
N ARG A 208 -3.55 12.18 -7.11
CA ARG A 208 -3.25 13.20 -8.12
C ARG A 208 -2.17 14.15 -7.65
N ALA A 209 -2.31 14.76 -6.47
CA ALA A 209 -1.34 15.74 -5.97
C ALA A 209 0.07 15.15 -5.85
N VAL A 210 0.18 13.91 -5.35
CA VAL A 210 1.47 13.21 -5.28
C VAL A 210 2.00 12.88 -6.68
N MET A 211 1.16 12.43 -7.61
CA MET A 211 1.59 12.13 -8.98
C MET A 211 2.04 13.38 -9.75
N ASP A 212 1.35 14.51 -9.59
CA ASP A 212 1.76 15.79 -10.17
C ASP A 212 3.17 16.16 -9.69
N ARG A 213 3.45 15.95 -8.39
CA ARG A 213 4.79 16.17 -7.83
C ARG A 213 5.84 15.19 -8.38
N VAL A 214 5.49 13.92 -8.58
CA VAL A 214 6.38 12.93 -9.20
C VAL A 214 6.75 13.37 -10.62
N VAL A 215 5.76 13.78 -11.40
CA VAL A 215 5.95 14.27 -12.77
C VAL A 215 6.88 15.48 -12.81
N GLU A 216 6.63 16.48 -11.95
CA GLU A 216 7.48 17.67 -11.82
C GLU A 216 8.93 17.32 -11.47
N SER A 217 9.15 16.37 -10.55
CA SER A 217 10.48 15.94 -10.13
C SER A 217 11.21 15.10 -11.17
N SER A 218 10.49 14.55 -12.16
CA SER A 218 11.04 13.68 -13.20
C SER A 218 11.36 14.38 -14.53
N SER A 219 11.02 15.67 -14.63
CA SER A 219 11.24 16.52 -15.81
C SER A 219 12.59 17.22 -15.77
#